data_AF-A0A5D0CN26-F1
#
_entry.id   AF-A0A5D0CN26-F1
#
_cell.length_a   1.000
_cell.length_b   1.000
_cell.length_c   1.000
_cell.angle_alpha   90.00
_cell.angle_beta   90.00
_cell.angle_gamma   90.00
#
_symmetry.space_group_name_H-M   'P 1'
#
loop_
_entity.id
_entity.type
_entity.pdbx_description
1 polymer ?
#
loop_
_entity_poly.entity_id
_entity_poly.type
_entity_poly.pdbx_seq_one_letter_code
_entity_poly.pdbx_strand_id
1 'polypeptide(L)'
;MENPGTTTEKTENGRKPRCYICKEPNPILHDHYTRLCRACGKFNEMKRTAVHRLDTFTALVTGGRTKIGYHTALRLLRDGARVILTTRFPYDALHRYIQEPDFAHWKDRIHIYGLDFRQIERVERFAHYIDQEFPYIDIIVNNAAQTVRMMPEEYETLTLHEAKLQNQLSGGQDRLRLPDGTILPRIALQIGSEAAKPPISQMLVPESSPALSVSQLHNSWTAESHQISVIEMLEVQLINVTAPFLINTKLKGAMLRSPHRNRFIVNVSAAEGRFQMKRKGGYHVHTNMAKASLNMMTLTMSKEYKKDRIFMTSVDPGWVSNQFPEKVQARKSIELPLDFEDAAARICDPIYEGIDAERPWTGVFLKDYRPVDW
;
A
#
# COMPACT_ATOMS: atom_id res chain seq x y z
N MET A 1 -15.58 -20.52 46.94
CA MET A 1 -15.37 -19.39 46.01
C MET A 1 -13.87 -19.17 45.90
N GLU A 2 -13.24 -19.93 45.02
CA GLU A 2 -11.82 -19.78 44.69
C GLU A 2 -11.75 -19.33 43.23
N ASN A 3 -11.13 -18.17 43.01
CA ASN A 3 -10.86 -17.62 41.68
C ASN A 3 -9.87 -18.55 40.96
N PRO A 4 -10.22 -19.13 39.79
CA PRO A 4 -9.26 -19.86 39.00
C PRO A 4 -8.33 -18.85 38.31
N GLY A 5 -7.04 -19.05 38.54
CA GLY A 5 -5.99 -18.10 38.21
C GLY A 5 -5.88 -17.80 36.71
N THR A 6 -5.72 -16.50 36.42
CA THR A 6 -5.10 -16.03 35.19
C THR A 6 -3.66 -16.53 35.15
N THR A 7 -3.43 -17.61 34.42
CA THR A 7 -2.10 -18.06 33.99
C THR A 7 -1.46 -16.95 33.15
N THR A 8 -0.60 -16.14 33.76
CA THR A 8 0.26 -15.20 33.04
C THR A 8 1.26 -16.00 32.23
N GLU A 9 1.02 -16.18 30.93
CA GLU A 9 2.02 -16.69 29.99
C GLU A 9 3.23 -15.75 30.01
N LYS A 10 4.35 -16.26 30.54
CA LYS A 10 5.65 -15.62 30.40
C LYS A 10 6.10 -15.81 28.96
N THR A 11 6.41 -14.71 28.26
CA THR A 11 7.13 -14.82 26.98
C THR A 11 8.51 -15.46 27.21
N GLU A 12 9.08 -16.13 26.20
CA GLU A 12 10.37 -16.87 26.25
C GLU A 12 11.54 -16.10 26.89
N ASN A 13 11.46 -14.77 27.01
CA ASN A 13 12.49 -13.90 27.58
C ASN A 13 12.14 -13.32 28.97
N GLY A 14 11.12 -13.84 29.66
CA GLY A 14 10.72 -13.36 31.00
C GLY A 14 10.16 -11.93 31.02
N ARG A 15 9.95 -11.30 29.86
CA ARG A 15 9.35 -9.97 29.75
C ARG A 15 7.84 -10.05 29.76
N LYS A 16 7.23 -9.22 30.61
CA LYS A 16 5.79 -8.96 30.64
C LYS A 16 5.30 -8.54 29.25
N PRO A 17 4.25 -9.18 28.69
CA PRO A 17 3.66 -8.77 27.42
C PRO A 17 3.21 -7.30 27.50
N ARG A 18 3.30 -6.58 26.39
CA ARG A 18 2.91 -5.16 26.30
C ARG A 18 1.93 -4.97 25.17
N CYS A 19 0.97 -4.07 25.36
CA CYS A 19 0.09 -3.67 24.27
C CYS A 19 0.91 -3.10 23.11
N TYR A 20 0.59 -3.51 21.88
CA TYR A 20 1.26 -3.06 20.67
C TYR A 20 1.16 -1.54 20.47
N ILE A 21 0.06 -0.90 20.87
CA ILE A 21 -0.17 0.54 20.68
C ILE A 21 0.31 1.34 21.89
N CYS A 22 -0.35 1.24 23.03
CA CYS A 22 -0.08 2.09 24.20
C CYS A 22 1.17 1.67 25.00
N LYS A 23 1.75 0.49 24.72
CA LYS A 23 2.93 -0.07 25.40
C LYS A 23 2.75 -0.37 26.90
N GLU A 24 1.52 -0.30 27.40
CA GLU A 24 1.14 -0.69 28.76
C GLU A 24 1.56 -2.14 29.05
N PRO A 25 2.22 -2.40 30.20
CA PRO A 25 2.66 -3.75 30.58
C PRO A 25 1.51 -4.59 31.15
N ASN A 26 1.52 -5.90 30.88
CA ASN A 26 0.50 -6.85 31.32
C ASN A 26 -0.94 -6.40 31.05
N PRO A 27 -1.26 -6.00 29.80
CA PRO A 27 -2.61 -5.57 29.49
C PRO A 27 -3.59 -6.74 29.60
N ILE A 28 -4.85 -6.43 29.95
CA ILE A 28 -5.95 -7.32 29.62
C ILE A 28 -6.18 -7.21 28.11
N LEU A 29 -6.00 -8.32 27.39
CA LEU A 29 -6.07 -8.36 25.94
C LEU A 29 -7.51 -8.22 25.43
N HIS A 30 -7.64 -7.73 24.20
CA HIS A 30 -8.88 -7.71 23.45
C HIS A 30 -9.20 -9.11 22.90
N ASP A 31 -10.48 -9.44 22.74
CA ASP A 31 -10.91 -10.79 22.33
C ASP A 31 -10.47 -11.13 20.89
N HIS A 32 -10.57 -10.15 19.98
CA HIS A 32 -10.09 -10.28 18.60
C HIS A 32 -8.59 -10.03 18.45
N TYR A 33 -8.02 -9.06 19.18
CA TYR A 33 -6.64 -8.62 18.99
C TYR A 33 -5.72 -9.15 20.10
N THR A 34 -4.94 -10.16 19.79
CA THR A 34 -4.05 -10.86 20.72
C THR A 34 -2.87 -10.01 21.21
N ARG A 35 -2.59 -8.88 20.56
CA ARG A 35 -1.49 -7.98 20.93
C ARG A 35 -1.93 -6.58 21.35
N LEU A 36 -3.24 -6.33 21.50
CA LEU A 36 -3.78 -5.03 21.92
C LEU A 36 -4.50 -5.18 23.26
N CYS A 37 -4.39 -4.15 24.13
CA CYS A 37 -5.23 -4.10 25.31
C CYS A 37 -6.69 -3.85 24.91
N ARG A 38 -7.66 -4.17 25.79
CA ARG A 38 -9.09 -3.97 25.52
C ARG A 38 -9.42 -2.58 24.97
N ALA A 39 -8.87 -1.52 25.56
CA ALA A 39 -9.14 -0.15 25.12
C ALA A 39 -8.61 0.12 23.69
N CYS A 40 -7.36 -0.25 23.41
CA CYS A 40 -6.79 -0.11 22.07
C CYS A 40 -7.50 -0.99 21.05
N GLY A 41 -7.83 -2.23 21.40
CA GLY A 41 -8.55 -3.16 20.52
C GLY A 41 -9.93 -2.62 20.13
N LYS A 42 -10.73 -2.17 21.10
CA LYS A 42 -12.04 -1.55 20.86
C LYS A 42 -11.96 -0.34 19.93
N PHE A 43 -10.97 0.53 20.14
CA PHE A 43 -10.78 1.70 19.27
C PHE A 43 -10.38 1.31 17.84
N ASN A 44 -9.56 0.27 17.67
CA ASN A 44 -9.15 -0.21 16.34
C ASN A 44 -10.32 -0.88 15.63
N GLU A 45 -11.11 -1.68 16.33
CA GLU A 45 -12.32 -2.30 15.79
C GLU A 45 -13.32 -1.24 15.33
N MET A 46 -13.59 -0.22 16.16
CA MET A 46 -14.43 0.92 15.80
C MET A 46 -13.94 1.60 14.51
N LYS A 47 -12.63 1.87 14.39
CA LYS A 47 -12.06 2.50 13.19
C LYS A 47 -12.09 1.58 11.96
N ARG A 48 -11.91 0.28 12.16
CA ARG A 48 -11.95 -0.77 11.12
C ARG A 48 -13.34 -0.92 10.52
N THR A 49 -14.36 -0.98 11.36
CA THR A 49 -15.75 -1.23 10.95
C THR A 49 -16.53 0.05 10.62
N ALA A 50 -15.91 1.22 10.79
CA ALA A 50 -16.53 2.49 10.44
C ALA A 50 -16.83 2.54 8.94
N VAL A 51 -18.07 2.92 8.62
CA VAL A 51 -18.58 3.10 7.26
C VAL A 51 -18.67 4.60 6.97
N HIS A 52 -18.21 5.00 5.79
CA HIS A 52 -18.20 6.39 5.37
C HIS A 52 -18.93 6.54 4.03
N ARG A 53 -19.25 7.78 3.66
CA ARG A 53 -19.94 8.09 2.39
C ARG A 53 -19.00 8.86 1.47
N LEU A 54 -18.61 8.20 0.39
CA LEU A 54 -17.68 8.68 -0.63
C LEU A 54 -18.30 8.61 -2.04
N ASP A 55 -19.62 8.53 -2.19
CA ASP A 55 -20.34 8.28 -3.46
C ASP A 55 -19.88 9.15 -4.64
N THR A 56 -19.50 10.40 -4.37
CA THR A 56 -19.08 11.40 -5.36
C THR A 56 -17.57 11.59 -5.45
N PHE A 57 -16.79 10.84 -4.67
CA PHE A 57 -15.34 10.93 -4.62
C PHE A 57 -14.70 10.03 -5.68
N THR A 58 -13.61 10.50 -6.28
CA THR A 58 -12.72 9.73 -7.14
C THR A 58 -11.37 9.57 -6.45
N ALA A 59 -10.95 8.32 -6.23
CA ALA A 59 -9.72 7.97 -5.54
C ALA A 59 -8.76 7.23 -6.48
N LEU A 60 -7.47 7.61 -6.46
CA LEU A 60 -6.38 6.85 -7.07
C LEU A 60 -5.66 6.05 -5.99
N VAL A 61 -5.58 4.72 -6.12
CA VAL A 61 -4.84 3.82 -5.23
C VAL A 61 -3.75 3.10 -6.00
N THR A 62 -2.49 3.34 -5.64
CA THR A 62 -1.36 2.66 -6.28
C THR A 62 -1.05 1.32 -5.60
N GLY A 63 -0.75 0.29 -6.39
CA GLY A 63 -0.42 -1.04 -5.85
C GLY A 63 -1.62 -1.77 -5.24
N GLY A 64 -2.79 -1.69 -5.85
CA GLY A 64 -4.05 -2.20 -5.29
C GLY A 64 -4.35 -3.69 -5.54
N ARG A 65 -3.41 -4.47 -6.08
CA ARG A 65 -3.63 -5.88 -6.42
C ARG A 65 -3.74 -6.81 -5.21
N THR A 66 -2.91 -6.61 -4.19
CA THR A 66 -2.82 -7.50 -3.02
C THR A 66 -2.54 -6.71 -1.73
N LYS A 67 -2.66 -7.39 -0.59
CA LYS A 67 -2.26 -6.88 0.75
C LYS A 67 -2.94 -5.53 1.06
N ILE A 68 -2.22 -4.60 1.68
CA ILE A 68 -2.73 -3.31 2.15
C ILE A 68 -3.48 -2.54 1.05
N GLY A 69 -2.92 -2.48 -0.16
CA GLY A 69 -3.52 -1.75 -1.28
C GLY A 69 -4.86 -2.33 -1.72
N TYR A 70 -4.99 -3.66 -1.68
CA TYR A 70 -6.24 -4.37 -1.97
C TYR A 70 -7.35 -3.97 -0.99
N HIS A 71 -7.07 -4.11 0.30
CA HIS A 71 -8.06 -3.77 1.34
C HIS A 71 -8.37 -2.27 1.38
N THR A 72 -7.40 -1.40 1.05
CA THR A 72 -7.62 0.05 0.96
C THR A 72 -8.57 0.40 -0.18
N ALA A 73 -8.33 -0.13 -1.39
CA ALA A 73 -9.21 0.10 -2.53
C ALA A 73 -10.61 -0.48 -2.31
N LEU A 74 -10.70 -1.69 -1.76
CA LEU A 74 -11.97 -2.33 -1.42
C LEU A 74 -12.77 -1.53 -0.40
N ARG A 75 -12.12 -0.96 0.62
CA ARG A 75 -12.76 -0.08 1.60
C ARG A 75 -13.33 1.17 0.94
N LEU A 76 -12.55 1.86 0.11
CA LEU A 76 -13.01 3.05 -0.61
C LEU A 76 -14.16 2.75 -1.57
N LEU A 77 -14.13 1.59 -2.26
CA LEU A 77 -15.23 1.11 -3.10
C LEU A 77 -16.50 0.86 -2.29
N ARG A 78 -16.39 0.20 -1.13
CA ARG A 78 -17.51 -0.08 -0.22
C ARG A 78 -18.11 1.18 0.39
N ASP A 79 -17.30 2.22 0.60
CA ASP A 79 -17.76 3.54 1.05
C ASP A 79 -18.37 4.39 -0.08
N GLY A 80 -18.35 3.92 -1.34
CA GLY A 80 -19.02 4.57 -2.47
C GLY A 80 -18.11 5.27 -3.49
N ALA A 81 -16.79 5.36 -3.24
CA ALA A 81 -15.88 6.06 -4.14
C ALA A 81 -15.74 5.39 -5.51
N ARG A 82 -15.54 6.17 -6.57
CA ARG A 82 -14.88 5.68 -7.79
C ARG A 82 -13.41 5.44 -7.48
N VAL A 83 -12.89 4.26 -7.81
CA VAL A 83 -11.49 3.89 -7.52
C VAL A 83 -10.74 3.58 -8.81
N ILE A 84 -9.73 4.40 -9.09
CA ILE A 84 -8.69 4.18 -10.08
C ILE A 84 -7.57 3.42 -9.38
N LEU A 85 -7.23 2.24 -9.90
CA LEU A 85 -6.29 1.32 -9.28
C LEU A 85 -5.14 1.03 -10.22
N THR A 86 -3.90 1.07 -9.72
CA THR A 86 -2.71 0.68 -10.50
C THR A 86 -2.03 -0.57 -9.92
N THR A 87 -1.49 -1.38 -10.81
CA THR A 87 -0.72 -2.60 -10.48
C THR A 87 0.10 -3.05 -11.68
N ARG A 88 1.17 -3.81 -11.47
CA ARG A 88 1.90 -4.48 -12.56
C ARG A 88 1.12 -5.63 -13.20
N PHE A 89 0.17 -6.21 -12.47
CA PHE A 89 -0.60 -7.39 -12.87
C PHE A 89 -2.10 -7.06 -12.79
N PRO A 90 -2.66 -6.31 -13.76
CA PRO A 90 -4.06 -5.87 -13.77
C PRO A 90 -5.08 -7.01 -13.89
N TYR A 91 -4.79 -8.09 -14.60
CA TYR A 91 -5.72 -9.22 -14.74
C TYR A 91 -5.80 -10.06 -13.45
N ASP A 92 -4.69 -10.28 -12.74
CA ASP A 92 -4.72 -10.85 -11.37
C ASP A 92 -5.49 -9.95 -10.40
N ALA A 93 -5.33 -8.62 -10.48
CA ALA A 93 -6.13 -7.71 -9.67
C ALA A 93 -7.62 -7.87 -10.00
N LEU A 94 -8.00 -7.81 -11.28
CA LEU A 94 -9.39 -8.00 -11.69
C LEU A 94 -9.94 -9.33 -11.20
N HIS A 95 -9.20 -10.43 -11.42
CA HIS A 95 -9.59 -11.77 -10.99
C HIS A 95 -9.88 -11.84 -9.47
N ARG A 96 -9.16 -11.08 -8.64
CA ARG A 96 -9.42 -10.98 -7.20
C ARG A 96 -10.70 -10.18 -6.91
N TYR A 97 -10.82 -8.99 -7.49
CA TYR A 97 -11.97 -8.12 -7.21
C TYR A 97 -13.31 -8.74 -7.66
N ILE A 98 -13.36 -9.46 -8.79
CA ILE A 98 -14.59 -10.14 -9.24
C ILE A 98 -15.08 -11.24 -8.29
N GLN A 99 -14.21 -11.75 -7.42
CA GLN A 99 -14.54 -12.77 -6.43
C GLN A 99 -15.06 -12.18 -5.11
N GLU A 100 -15.01 -10.85 -4.94
CA GLU A 100 -15.59 -10.21 -3.76
C GLU A 100 -17.11 -10.38 -3.77
N PRO A 101 -17.74 -10.83 -2.66
CA PRO A 101 -19.17 -11.11 -2.61
C PRO A 101 -20.08 -9.94 -3.01
N ASP A 102 -19.60 -8.71 -2.79
CA ASP A 102 -20.29 -7.46 -3.05
C ASP A 102 -19.84 -6.76 -4.35
N PHE A 103 -19.03 -7.43 -5.18
CA PHE A 103 -18.52 -6.90 -6.46
C PHE A 103 -19.61 -6.27 -7.33
N ALA A 104 -20.78 -6.91 -7.40
CA ALA A 104 -21.91 -6.44 -8.20
C ALA A 104 -22.38 -5.02 -7.83
N HIS A 105 -22.16 -4.56 -6.59
CA HIS A 105 -22.58 -3.24 -6.10
C HIS A 105 -21.65 -2.10 -6.52
N TRP A 106 -20.41 -2.39 -6.89
CA TRP A 106 -19.39 -1.36 -7.15
C TRP A 106 -18.52 -1.62 -8.37
N LYS A 107 -18.79 -2.69 -9.14
CA LYS A 107 -18.08 -3.04 -10.38
C LYS A 107 -17.93 -1.90 -11.39
N ASP A 108 -18.90 -0.99 -11.46
CA ASP A 108 -18.90 0.13 -12.42
C ASP A 108 -18.05 1.32 -11.94
N ARG A 109 -17.55 1.25 -10.70
CA ARG A 109 -16.74 2.29 -10.05
C ARG A 109 -15.26 1.94 -9.96
N ILE A 110 -14.85 0.71 -10.28
CA ILE A 110 -13.45 0.28 -10.27
C ILE A 110 -12.83 0.38 -11.66
N HIS A 111 -11.67 1.02 -11.77
CA HIS A 111 -10.88 1.15 -13.01
C HIS A 111 -9.48 0.61 -12.74
N ILE A 112 -9.02 -0.39 -13.49
CA ILE A 112 -7.75 -1.08 -13.22
C ILE A 112 -6.76 -0.85 -14.36
N TYR A 113 -5.58 -0.32 -14.02
CA TYR A 113 -4.51 0.00 -14.96
C TYR A 113 -3.22 -0.77 -14.67
N GLY A 114 -2.67 -1.36 -15.73
CA GLY A 114 -1.35 -1.98 -15.73
C GLY A 114 -0.24 -0.93 -15.74
N LEU A 115 0.55 -0.84 -14.67
CA LEU A 115 1.62 0.15 -14.56
C LEU A 115 2.80 -0.36 -13.71
N ASP A 116 4.00 -0.29 -14.28
CA ASP A 116 5.26 -0.60 -13.60
C ASP A 116 6.04 0.66 -13.30
N PHE A 117 6.18 0.99 -12.02
CA PHE A 117 6.84 2.22 -11.56
C PHE A 117 8.35 2.25 -11.82
N ARG A 118 8.96 1.14 -12.25
CA ARG A 118 10.34 1.12 -12.76
C ARG A 118 10.45 1.82 -14.12
N GLN A 119 9.34 1.98 -14.85
CA GLN A 119 9.28 2.63 -16.16
C GLN A 119 8.70 4.05 -16.00
N ILE A 120 9.56 5.00 -15.62
CA ILE A 120 9.10 6.31 -15.14
C ILE A 120 8.36 7.15 -16.19
N GLU A 121 8.75 7.05 -17.47
CA GLU A 121 8.07 7.70 -18.60
C GLU A 121 6.61 7.23 -18.72
N ARG A 122 6.34 5.94 -18.44
CA ARG A 122 4.98 5.41 -18.42
C ARG A 122 4.16 5.94 -17.24
N VAL A 123 4.79 6.16 -16.08
CA VAL A 123 4.11 6.76 -14.92
C VAL A 123 3.69 8.18 -15.23
N GLU A 124 4.55 8.96 -15.88
CA GLU A 124 4.23 10.33 -16.29
C GLU A 124 3.11 10.35 -17.35
N ARG A 125 3.20 9.52 -18.40
CA ARG A 125 2.14 9.39 -19.41
C ARG A 125 0.82 8.96 -18.80
N PHE A 126 0.85 8.03 -17.85
CA PHE A 126 -0.33 7.62 -17.11
C PHE A 126 -0.93 8.79 -16.32
N ALA A 127 -0.13 9.56 -15.59
CA ALA A 127 -0.64 10.71 -14.85
C ALA A 127 -1.28 11.75 -15.79
N HIS A 128 -0.68 12.02 -16.95
CA HIS A 128 -1.27 12.90 -17.95
C HIS A 128 -2.59 12.36 -18.50
N TYR A 129 -2.64 11.07 -18.81
CA TYR A 129 -3.87 10.41 -19.25
C TYR A 129 -4.98 10.52 -18.20
N ILE A 130 -4.68 10.25 -16.93
CA ILE A 130 -5.66 10.36 -15.85
C ILE A 130 -6.14 11.81 -15.67
N ASP A 131 -5.25 12.79 -15.79
CA ASP A 131 -5.63 14.21 -15.74
C ASP A 131 -6.59 14.61 -16.89
N GLN A 132 -6.57 13.91 -18.03
CA GLN A 132 -7.46 14.16 -19.16
C GLN A 132 -8.76 13.35 -19.09
N GLU A 133 -8.68 12.07 -18.72
CA GLU A 133 -9.81 11.14 -18.73
C GLU A 133 -10.78 11.38 -17.58
N PHE A 134 -10.26 11.71 -16.40
CA PHE A 134 -11.08 11.87 -15.20
C PHE A 134 -11.36 13.35 -14.92
N PRO A 135 -12.63 13.74 -14.68
CA PRO A 135 -12.98 15.13 -14.42
C PRO A 135 -12.19 15.75 -13.26
N TYR A 136 -11.97 14.97 -12.20
CA TYR A 136 -11.22 15.36 -11.02
C TYR A 136 -10.73 14.14 -10.23
N ILE A 137 -9.84 14.38 -9.28
CA ILE A 137 -9.40 13.39 -8.28
C ILE A 137 -9.50 14.02 -6.89
N ASP A 138 -10.07 13.31 -5.94
CA ASP A 138 -10.23 13.78 -4.56
C ASP A 138 -9.20 13.19 -3.62
N ILE A 139 -8.83 11.93 -3.88
CA ILE A 139 -8.00 11.13 -2.99
C ILE A 139 -6.88 10.51 -3.82
N ILE A 140 -5.64 10.66 -3.37
CA ILE A 140 -4.49 9.89 -3.89
C ILE A 140 -3.91 9.09 -2.73
N VAL A 141 -3.89 7.77 -2.85
CA VAL A 141 -3.20 6.87 -1.92
C VAL A 141 -1.97 6.31 -2.63
N ASN A 142 -0.81 6.85 -2.28
CA ASN A 142 0.49 6.32 -2.70
C ASN A 142 0.85 5.11 -1.81
N ASN A 143 0.32 3.94 -2.16
CA ASN A 143 0.53 2.69 -1.44
C ASN A 143 1.59 1.78 -2.08
N ALA A 144 1.76 1.81 -3.41
CA ALA A 144 2.74 0.98 -4.10
C ALA A 144 4.14 1.17 -3.50
N ALA A 145 4.76 0.07 -3.09
CA ALA A 145 6.08 0.09 -2.51
C ALA A 145 6.85 -1.21 -2.78
N GLN A 146 8.17 -1.09 -2.86
CA GLN A 146 9.11 -2.21 -2.78
C GLN A 146 9.97 -2.02 -1.54
N THR A 147 10.06 -3.06 -0.71
CA THR A 147 10.94 -3.12 0.46
C THR A 147 12.04 -4.17 0.28
N VAL A 148 11.66 -5.29 -0.34
CA VAL A 148 12.55 -6.36 -0.75
C VAL A 148 12.29 -6.63 -2.23
N ARG A 149 13.36 -6.74 -3.03
CA ARG A 149 13.24 -7.14 -4.43
C ARG A 149 12.81 -8.60 -4.51
N MET A 150 11.74 -8.84 -5.25
CA MET A 150 11.24 -10.18 -5.54
C MET A 150 12.18 -10.91 -6.51
N MET A 151 12.31 -12.22 -6.33
CA MET A 151 13.23 -13.04 -7.13
C MET A 151 12.74 -13.16 -8.58
N PRO A 152 13.65 -13.32 -9.56
CA PRO A 152 13.27 -13.46 -10.97
C PRO A 152 12.27 -14.59 -11.22
N GLU A 153 12.40 -15.73 -10.54
CA GLU A 153 11.54 -16.90 -10.70
C GLU A 153 10.13 -16.65 -10.15
N GLU A 154 10.03 -15.93 -9.03
CA GLU A 154 8.75 -15.49 -8.47
C GLU A 154 8.05 -14.51 -9.43
N TYR A 155 8.81 -13.60 -10.04
CA TYR A 155 8.30 -12.68 -11.06
C TYR A 155 7.82 -13.40 -12.32
N GLU A 156 8.55 -14.40 -12.78
CA GLU A 156 8.18 -15.21 -13.95
C GLU A 156 6.86 -15.94 -13.68
N THR A 157 6.73 -16.55 -12.50
CA THR A 157 5.49 -17.21 -12.07
C THR A 157 4.29 -16.25 -12.11
N LEU A 158 4.45 -15.03 -11.58
CA LEU A 158 3.41 -14.01 -11.63
C LEU A 158 3.10 -13.56 -13.07
N THR A 159 4.11 -13.45 -13.92
CA THR A 159 3.95 -13.02 -15.32
C THR A 159 3.22 -14.07 -16.15
N LEU A 160 3.55 -15.36 -15.96
CA LEU A 160 2.85 -16.46 -16.61
C LEU A 160 1.40 -16.56 -16.14
N HIS A 161 1.15 -16.38 -14.84
CA HIS A 161 -0.21 -16.35 -14.29
C HIS A 161 -1.03 -15.18 -14.87
N GLU A 162 -0.44 -13.99 -14.95
CA GLU A 162 -1.07 -12.81 -15.56
C GLU A 162 -1.43 -13.05 -17.02
N ALA A 163 -0.52 -13.63 -17.82
CA ALA A 163 -0.78 -13.97 -19.22
C ALA A 163 -1.91 -15.02 -19.36
N LYS A 164 -1.95 -16.00 -18.45
CA LYS A 164 -3.05 -16.98 -18.41
C LYS A 164 -4.39 -16.31 -18.11
N LEU A 165 -4.45 -15.44 -17.09
CA LEU A 165 -5.66 -14.69 -16.75
C LEU A 165 -6.08 -13.74 -17.86
N GLN A 166 -5.12 -13.07 -18.51
CA GLN A 166 -5.37 -12.27 -19.70
C GLN A 166 -6.07 -13.10 -20.79
N ASN A 167 -5.55 -14.27 -21.13
CA ASN A 167 -6.19 -15.12 -22.15
C ASN A 167 -7.60 -15.60 -21.74
N GLN A 168 -7.82 -15.86 -20.45
CA GLN A 168 -9.11 -16.30 -19.92
C GLN A 168 -10.16 -15.17 -19.87
N LEU A 169 -9.73 -13.97 -19.47
CA LEU A 169 -10.61 -12.82 -19.24
C LEU A 169 -10.77 -11.92 -20.47
N SER A 170 -9.84 -12.00 -21.44
CA SER A 170 -9.86 -11.23 -22.69
C SER A 170 -10.47 -11.98 -23.87
N GLY A 171 -11.04 -13.17 -23.66
CA GLY A 171 -11.57 -14.04 -24.72
C GLY A 171 -12.80 -13.48 -25.46
N GLY A 172 -12.55 -12.73 -26.54
CA GLY A 172 -13.44 -12.54 -27.70
C GLY A 172 -14.41 -11.36 -27.62
N GLN A 173 -14.10 -10.27 -28.34
CA GLN A 173 -14.93 -9.10 -28.68
C GLN A 173 -15.94 -8.63 -27.59
N ASP A 174 -15.57 -7.52 -26.95
CA ASP A 174 -16.41 -6.60 -26.16
C ASP A 174 -16.92 -7.03 -24.77
N ARG A 175 -16.61 -8.23 -24.25
CA ARG A 175 -17.24 -8.72 -23.01
C ARG A 175 -16.28 -9.50 -22.09
N LEU A 176 -16.33 -9.19 -20.78
CA LEU A 176 -15.67 -9.99 -19.74
C LEU A 176 -16.57 -11.18 -19.38
N ARG A 177 -16.04 -12.41 -19.38
CA ARG A 177 -16.79 -13.63 -19.00
C ARG A 177 -16.31 -14.12 -17.64
N LEU A 178 -17.19 -14.06 -16.64
CA LEU A 178 -16.94 -14.59 -15.30
C LEU A 178 -17.03 -16.14 -15.29
N PRO A 179 -16.42 -16.83 -14.29
CA PRO A 179 -16.46 -18.30 -14.18
C PRO A 179 -17.86 -18.92 -14.06
N ASP A 180 -18.84 -18.14 -13.57
CA ASP A 180 -20.25 -18.50 -13.48
C ASP A 180 -21.02 -18.29 -14.81
N GLY A 181 -20.34 -17.84 -15.86
CA GLY A 181 -20.93 -17.55 -17.16
C GLY A 181 -21.51 -16.14 -17.30
N THR A 182 -21.47 -15.30 -16.26
CA THR A 182 -21.95 -13.92 -16.29
C THR A 182 -21.11 -13.08 -17.24
N ILE A 183 -21.78 -12.30 -18.09
CA ILE A 183 -21.18 -11.44 -19.10
C ILE A 183 -21.26 -10.00 -18.59
N LEU A 184 -20.12 -9.37 -18.33
CA LEU A 184 -20.06 -7.96 -17.93
C LEU A 184 -19.68 -7.07 -19.12
N PRO A 185 -20.34 -5.91 -19.31
CA PRO A 185 -19.80 -4.85 -20.17
C PRO A 185 -18.43 -4.45 -19.63
N ARG A 186 -17.50 -4.06 -20.52
CA ARG A 186 -16.09 -3.75 -20.18
C ARG A 186 -16.02 -2.88 -18.91
N ILE A 187 -15.73 -3.50 -17.76
CA ILE A 187 -15.01 -2.83 -16.68
C ILE A 187 -13.83 -2.20 -17.39
N ALA A 188 -13.65 -0.90 -17.32
CA ALA A 188 -12.66 -0.17 -18.09
C ALA A 188 -11.23 -0.61 -17.72
N LEU A 189 -10.83 -1.80 -18.19
CA LEU A 189 -9.48 -2.16 -18.57
C LEU A 189 -9.16 -1.30 -19.78
N GLN A 190 -9.05 0.02 -19.57
CA GLN A 190 -8.36 0.91 -20.48
C GLN A 190 -6.88 0.60 -20.32
N ILE A 191 -6.48 -0.54 -20.87
CA ILE A 191 -5.09 -0.80 -21.18
C ILE A 191 -4.76 0.29 -22.19
N GLY A 192 -3.95 1.27 -21.76
CA GLY A 192 -3.36 2.21 -22.70
C GLY A 192 -2.74 1.38 -23.81
N SER A 193 -3.33 1.45 -25.00
CA SER A 193 -2.75 0.81 -26.16
C SER A 193 -1.40 1.47 -26.39
N GLU A 194 -0.34 0.68 -26.42
CA GLU A 194 0.63 0.80 -27.50
C GLU A 194 1.48 -0.47 -27.56
N ALA A 195 1.23 -1.22 -28.62
CA ALA A 195 2.17 -2.15 -29.17
C ALA A 195 3.44 -1.38 -29.57
N ALA A 196 4.51 -1.54 -28.78
CA ALA A 196 5.88 -1.54 -29.25
C ALA A 196 6.75 -2.16 -28.15
N LYS A 197 7.18 -3.40 -28.37
CA LYS A 197 8.33 -3.96 -27.66
C LYS A 197 9.56 -3.14 -28.09
N PRO A 198 10.33 -2.50 -27.19
CA PRO A 198 11.70 -2.20 -27.51
C PRO A 198 12.53 -3.50 -27.39
N PRO A 199 13.53 -3.72 -28.25
CA PRO A 199 14.47 -4.80 -28.04
C PRO A 199 15.38 -4.37 -26.88
N ILE A 200 15.17 -4.91 -25.68
CA ILE A 200 16.23 -4.89 -24.66
C ILE A 200 17.04 -6.17 -24.86
N SER A 201 17.85 -6.14 -25.90
CA SER A 201 19.04 -6.96 -26.02
C SER A 201 20.23 -6.01 -25.96
N GLN A 202 21.14 -6.30 -25.01
CA GLN A 202 22.50 -5.76 -24.89
C GLN A 202 22.60 -4.31 -24.37
N MET A 203 22.94 -4.19 -23.09
CA MET A 203 24.21 -3.62 -22.62
C MET A 203 24.10 -3.28 -21.14
N LEU A 204 24.68 -4.17 -20.32
CA LEU A 204 25.50 -3.94 -19.11
C LEU A 204 25.50 -5.25 -18.32
N VAL A 205 26.27 -6.21 -18.83
CA VAL A 205 26.89 -7.24 -17.99
C VAL A 205 28.25 -6.68 -17.62
N PRO A 206 28.53 -6.38 -16.35
CA PRO A 206 29.86 -6.54 -15.81
C PRO A 206 29.96 -7.95 -15.26
N GLU A 207 30.86 -8.68 -15.90
CA GLU A 207 31.59 -9.88 -15.48
C GLU A 207 31.36 -10.35 -14.04
N SER A 208 30.98 -11.63 -13.95
CA SER A 208 31.32 -12.58 -12.88
C SER A 208 31.67 -11.98 -11.52
N SER A 209 30.63 -11.69 -10.74
CA SER A 209 30.69 -11.89 -9.29
C SER A 209 29.94 -13.18 -8.99
N PRO A 210 30.44 -14.06 -8.10
CA PRO A 210 29.80 -15.34 -7.86
C PRO A 210 28.36 -15.07 -7.46
N ALA A 211 27.45 -15.83 -8.07
CA ALA A 211 26.04 -15.81 -7.74
C ALA A 211 25.89 -15.85 -6.21
N LEU A 212 25.62 -14.69 -5.61
CA LEU A 212 25.01 -14.64 -4.29
C LEU A 212 23.59 -15.14 -4.53
N SER A 213 23.47 -16.48 -4.53
CA SER A 213 22.21 -17.13 -4.23
C SER A 213 21.68 -16.41 -3.01
N VAL A 214 20.59 -15.68 -3.18
CA VAL A 214 19.77 -15.21 -2.07
C VAL A 214 19.27 -16.49 -1.43
N SER A 215 20.05 -17.00 -0.48
CA SER A 215 19.72 -18.23 0.22
C SER A 215 18.37 -18.01 0.91
N GLN A 216 17.60 -19.07 1.11
CA GLN A 216 16.37 -19.08 1.93
C GLN A 216 16.53 -18.47 3.36
N LEU A 217 17.74 -18.03 3.73
CA LEU A 217 18.17 -17.45 4.99
C LEU A 217 18.48 -15.94 4.91
N HIS A 218 18.54 -15.30 3.73
CA HIS A 218 18.95 -13.90 3.59
C HIS A 218 18.13 -13.19 2.51
N ASN A 219 17.73 -11.93 2.76
CA ASN A 219 17.20 -11.01 1.75
C ASN A 219 17.61 -9.57 2.13
N SER A 220 17.27 -8.59 1.31
CA SER A 220 17.64 -7.19 1.54
C SER A 220 17.03 -6.56 2.80
N TRP A 221 16.01 -7.20 3.40
CA TRP A 221 15.45 -6.76 4.69
C TRP A 221 16.45 -6.92 5.84
N THR A 222 17.27 -7.95 5.78
CA THR A 222 18.31 -8.25 6.78
C THR A 222 19.71 -7.87 6.31
N ALA A 223 19.85 -7.32 5.10
CA ALA A 223 21.13 -6.99 4.49
C ALA A 223 21.71 -5.70 5.06
N GLU A 224 23.04 -5.68 5.21
CA GLU A 224 23.83 -4.48 5.43
C GLU A 224 23.98 -3.66 4.14
N SER A 225 24.45 -2.42 4.25
CA SER A 225 24.52 -1.48 3.12
C SER A 225 25.31 -2.02 1.90
N HIS A 226 26.46 -2.66 2.14
CA HIS A 226 27.32 -3.20 1.08
C HIS A 226 26.76 -4.47 0.41
N GLN A 227 25.71 -5.07 0.98
CA GLN A 227 25.08 -6.29 0.48
C GLN A 227 23.83 -5.98 -0.36
N ILE A 228 23.40 -4.72 -0.42
CA ILE A 228 22.24 -4.30 -1.20
C ILE A 228 22.66 -4.05 -2.64
N SER A 229 22.00 -4.73 -3.58
CA SER A 229 22.22 -4.50 -5.01
C SER A 229 21.88 -3.05 -5.38
N VAL A 230 22.74 -2.42 -6.18
CA VAL A 230 22.48 -1.08 -6.73
C VAL A 230 21.16 -1.05 -7.51
N ILE A 231 20.83 -2.13 -8.24
CA ILE A 231 19.58 -2.22 -8.99
C ILE A 231 18.38 -2.19 -8.04
N GLU A 232 18.42 -2.98 -6.97
CA GLU A 232 17.34 -2.96 -5.96
C GLU A 232 17.22 -1.60 -5.29
N MET A 233 18.35 -0.98 -4.92
CA MET A 233 18.36 0.35 -4.32
C MET A 233 17.69 1.38 -5.24
N LEU A 234 18.02 1.38 -6.54
CA LEU A 234 17.43 2.27 -7.53
C LEU A 234 15.93 1.98 -7.75
N GLU A 235 15.54 0.71 -7.87
CA GLU A 235 14.12 0.32 -7.98
C GLU A 235 13.32 0.83 -6.77
N VAL A 236 13.86 0.69 -5.55
CA VAL A 236 13.21 1.19 -4.34
C VAL A 236 13.04 2.70 -4.36
N GLN A 237 14.03 3.47 -4.85
CA GLN A 237 13.87 4.92 -5.00
C GLN A 237 12.82 5.28 -6.07
N LEU A 238 12.84 4.63 -7.23
CA LEU A 238 11.88 4.87 -8.30
C LEU A 238 10.44 4.59 -7.85
N ILE A 239 10.22 3.44 -7.22
CA ILE A 239 8.89 2.97 -6.83
C ILE A 239 8.36 3.75 -5.63
N ASN A 240 9.19 3.96 -4.59
CA ASN A 240 8.72 4.49 -3.31
C ASN A 240 8.79 6.02 -3.21
N VAL A 241 9.54 6.69 -4.08
CA VAL A 241 9.78 8.15 -4.01
C VAL A 241 9.42 8.82 -5.33
N THR A 242 10.08 8.45 -6.42
CA THR A 242 9.94 9.17 -7.70
C THR A 242 8.55 9.05 -8.28
N ALA A 243 7.95 7.86 -8.29
CA ALA A 243 6.60 7.67 -8.79
C ALA A 243 5.54 8.41 -7.96
N PRO A 244 5.51 8.33 -6.61
CA PRO A 244 4.64 9.19 -5.79
C PRO A 244 4.82 10.69 -6.05
N PHE A 245 6.06 11.17 -6.20
CA PHE A 245 6.33 12.57 -6.50
C PHE A 245 5.72 12.99 -7.86
N LEU A 246 5.91 12.18 -8.90
CA LEU A 246 5.33 12.45 -10.22
C LEU A 246 3.81 12.42 -10.19
N ILE A 247 3.22 11.40 -9.57
CA ILE A 247 1.76 11.30 -9.44
C ILE A 247 1.19 12.54 -8.74
N ASN A 248 1.75 12.91 -7.59
CA ASN A 248 1.26 14.06 -6.82
C ASN A 248 1.37 15.37 -7.60
N THR A 249 2.51 15.61 -8.24
CA THR A 249 2.76 16.88 -8.96
C THR A 249 1.96 16.97 -10.25
N LYS A 250 1.87 15.89 -11.04
CA LYS A 250 1.16 15.88 -12.33
C LYS A 250 -0.36 15.87 -12.15
N LEU A 251 -0.87 15.25 -11.08
CA LEU A 251 -2.31 15.20 -10.82
C LEU A 251 -2.82 16.37 -9.94
N LYS A 252 -1.96 17.31 -9.55
CA LYS A 252 -2.41 18.50 -8.81
C LYS A 252 -3.52 19.25 -9.56
N GLY A 253 -3.42 19.37 -10.88
CA GLY A 253 -4.46 19.95 -11.74
C GLY A 253 -5.82 19.25 -11.57
N ALA A 254 -5.84 17.92 -11.68
CA ALA A 254 -7.04 17.11 -11.44
C ALA A 254 -7.62 17.30 -10.03
N MET A 255 -6.77 17.45 -9.02
CA MET A 255 -7.22 17.71 -7.65
C MET A 255 -7.80 19.11 -7.44
N LEU A 256 -7.39 20.09 -8.25
CA LEU A 256 -7.94 21.44 -8.22
C LEU A 256 -9.31 21.53 -8.90
N ARG A 257 -9.61 20.63 -9.84
CA ARG A 257 -10.93 20.56 -10.52
C ARG A 257 -12.02 19.91 -9.67
N SER A 258 -11.67 19.30 -8.55
CA SER A 258 -12.63 18.65 -7.66
C SER A 258 -13.68 19.65 -7.14
N PRO A 259 -14.97 19.28 -7.13
CA PRO A 259 -16.02 20.08 -6.49
C PRO A 259 -15.94 20.01 -4.96
N HIS A 260 -15.16 19.08 -4.40
CA HIS A 260 -15.07 18.86 -2.96
C HIS A 260 -14.15 19.88 -2.29
N ARG A 261 -14.58 20.35 -1.11
CA ARG A 261 -13.85 21.37 -0.34
C ARG A 261 -12.47 20.88 0.09
N ASN A 262 -12.33 19.62 0.46
CA ASN A 262 -11.09 19.02 0.96
C ASN A 262 -10.68 17.84 0.08
N ARG A 263 -9.41 17.81 -0.33
CA ARG A 263 -8.82 16.70 -1.08
C ARG A 263 -7.59 16.17 -0.35
N PHE A 264 -7.26 14.90 -0.57
CA PHE A 264 -6.32 14.18 0.29
C PHE A 264 -5.25 13.46 -0.51
N ILE A 265 -4.01 13.55 -0.03
CA ILE A 265 -2.89 12.72 -0.49
C ILE A 265 -2.37 11.95 0.71
N VAL A 266 -2.49 10.63 0.69
CA VAL A 266 -1.99 9.73 1.71
C VAL A 266 -0.77 8.98 1.17
N ASN A 267 0.39 9.25 1.74
CA ASN A 267 1.61 8.52 1.46
C ASN A 267 1.76 7.38 2.47
N VAL A 268 1.66 6.13 2.01
CA VAL A 268 1.82 4.97 2.89
C VAL A 268 3.30 4.80 3.22
N SER A 269 3.66 5.24 4.41
CA SER A 269 5.01 5.19 4.95
C SER A 269 5.11 4.08 6.01
N ALA A 270 6.15 4.11 6.83
CA ALA A 270 6.36 3.14 7.90
C ALA A 270 7.37 3.67 8.92
N ALA A 271 7.55 2.96 10.03
CA ALA A 271 8.53 3.29 11.06
C ALA A 271 9.98 3.41 10.50
N GLU A 272 10.29 2.69 9.43
CA GLU A 272 11.55 2.72 8.68
C GLU A 272 11.90 4.14 8.19
N GLY A 273 10.90 4.97 7.88
CA GLY A 273 11.11 6.35 7.45
C GLY A 273 11.41 7.32 8.59
N ARG A 274 11.36 6.86 9.85
CA ARG A 274 11.49 7.75 11.00
C ARG A 274 12.92 8.02 11.40
N PHE A 275 13.20 9.29 11.71
CA PHE A 275 14.50 9.73 12.22
C PHE A 275 14.56 9.57 13.74
N GLN A 276 13.47 9.89 14.44
CA GLN A 276 13.44 9.91 15.91
C GLN A 276 13.05 8.55 16.51
N MET A 277 13.88 7.53 16.28
CA MET A 277 13.70 6.20 16.86
C MET A 277 14.77 5.88 17.91
N LYS A 278 14.34 5.49 19.12
CA LYS A 278 15.26 5.07 20.20
C LYS A 278 16.18 3.91 19.81
N ARG A 279 15.72 3.05 18.89
CA ARG A 279 16.47 1.91 18.34
C ARG A 279 16.14 1.82 16.85
N LYS A 280 17.12 2.09 15.99
CA LYS A 280 17.03 1.89 14.55
C LYS A 280 18.08 0.84 14.16
N GLY A 281 17.67 -0.17 13.41
CA GLY A 281 18.59 -1.19 12.92
C GLY A 281 19.49 -0.65 11.80
N GLY A 282 20.66 -1.28 11.60
CA GLY A 282 21.60 -0.93 10.53
C GLY A 282 21.34 -1.61 9.18
N TYR A 283 20.18 -2.25 9.00
CA TYR A 283 19.84 -3.06 7.84
C TYR A 283 18.86 -2.34 6.90
N HIS A 284 18.66 -2.87 5.69
CA HIS A 284 17.66 -2.39 4.70
C HIS A 284 17.68 -0.86 4.48
N VAL A 285 18.89 -0.28 4.44
CA VAL A 285 19.08 1.18 4.42
C VAL A 285 18.39 1.86 3.23
N HIS A 286 18.32 1.18 2.08
CA HIS A 286 17.62 1.67 0.88
C HIS A 286 16.12 1.93 1.13
N THR A 287 15.46 1.04 1.87
CA THR A 287 14.06 1.21 2.27
C THR A 287 13.91 2.32 3.30
N ASN A 288 14.79 2.38 4.30
CA ASN A 288 14.80 3.45 5.31
C ASN A 288 14.94 4.83 4.66
N MET A 289 15.90 4.98 3.74
CA MET A 289 16.12 6.21 2.96
C MET A 289 14.89 6.59 2.14
N ALA A 290 14.29 5.63 1.42
CA ALA A 290 13.12 5.90 0.60
C ALA A 290 11.91 6.34 1.43
N LYS A 291 11.63 5.69 2.57
CA LYS A 291 10.52 6.09 3.45
C LYS A 291 10.78 7.43 4.14
N ALA A 292 12.03 7.74 4.50
CA ALA A 292 12.40 9.05 5.02
C ALA A 292 12.24 10.16 3.95
N SER A 293 12.59 9.88 2.70
CA SER A 293 12.38 10.78 1.57
C SER A 293 10.89 11.04 1.32
N LEU A 294 10.06 10.00 1.36
CA LEU A 294 8.60 10.11 1.25
C LEU A 294 7.98 10.92 2.40
N ASN A 295 8.49 10.76 3.62
CA ASN A 295 8.13 11.58 4.77
C ASN A 295 8.51 13.06 4.57
N MET A 296 9.72 13.33 4.07
CA MET A 296 10.18 14.69 3.77
C MET A 296 9.36 15.35 2.67
N MET A 297 8.98 14.59 1.63
CA MET A 297 8.07 15.03 0.58
C MET A 297 6.72 15.47 1.20
N THR A 298 6.16 14.68 2.10
CA THR A 298 4.93 15.02 2.84
C THR A 298 5.09 16.31 3.64
N LEU A 299 6.13 16.40 4.47
CA LEU A 299 6.39 17.56 5.31
C LEU A 299 6.58 18.85 4.49
N THR A 300 7.20 18.75 3.33
CA THR A 300 7.53 19.91 2.48
C THR A 300 6.35 20.33 1.62
N MET A 301 5.80 19.41 0.82
CA MET A 301 4.74 19.71 -0.15
C MET A 301 3.42 20.09 0.53
N SER A 302 3.13 19.56 1.71
CA SER A 302 1.92 19.92 2.47
C SER A 302 1.74 21.42 2.71
N LYS A 303 2.84 22.18 2.87
CA LYS A 303 2.78 23.64 3.09
C LYS A 303 2.27 24.41 1.87
N GLU A 304 2.60 23.91 0.69
CA GLU A 304 2.10 24.44 -0.57
C GLU A 304 0.67 23.96 -0.82
N TYR A 305 0.45 22.64 -0.73
CA TYR A 305 -0.82 21.99 -1.10
C TYR A 305 -1.98 22.40 -0.19
N LYS A 306 -1.73 22.68 1.09
CA LYS A 306 -2.78 23.14 2.02
C LYS A 306 -3.41 24.47 1.61
N LYS A 307 -2.70 25.33 0.86
CA LYS A 307 -3.23 26.61 0.36
C LYS A 307 -4.40 26.37 -0.61
N ASP A 308 -4.32 25.25 -1.32
CA ASP A 308 -5.33 24.80 -2.27
C ASP A 308 -6.37 23.85 -1.63
N ARG A 309 -6.34 23.68 -0.30
CA ARG A 309 -7.12 22.67 0.45
C ARG A 309 -6.86 21.22 0.03
N ILE A 310 -5.61 20.92 -0.34
CA ILE A 310 -5.13 19.55 -0.53
C ILE A 310 -4.27 19.19 0.69
N PHE A 311 -4.70 18.18 1.44
CA PHE A 311 -4.11 17.78 2.72
C PHE A 311 -3.26 16.52 2.52
N MET A 312 -1.97 16.62 2.81
CA MET A 312 -1.01 15.56 2.56
C MET A 312 -0.49 14.97 3.87
N THR A 313 -0.62 13.66 4.06
CA THR A 313 -0.20 12.94 5.27
C THR A 313 0.68 11.75 4.94
N SER A 314 1.63 11.43 5.81
CA SER A 314 2.33 10.14 5.81
C SER A 314 1.69 9.25 6.86
N VAL A 315 1.38 7.99 6.52
CA VAL A 315 0.72 7.05 7.43
C VAL A 315 1.56 5.80 7.60
N ASP A 316 1.86 5.43 8.84
CA ASP A 316 2.33 4.11 9.24
C ASP A 316 1.12 3.18 9.45
N PRO A 317 0.90 2.17 8.59
CA PRO A 317 -0.24 1.26 8.69
C PRO A 317 -0.13 0.26 9.84
N GLY A 318 1.00 0.23 10.56
CA GLY A 318 1.29 -0.76 11.59
C GLY A 318 1.90 -2.05 11.02
N TRP A 319 2.24 -2.96 11.92
CA TRP A 319 2.94 -4.19 11.56
C TRP A 319 1.94 -5.28 11.16
N VAL A 320 1.73 -5.42 9.85
CA VAL A 320 0.71 -6.31 9.25
C VAL A 320 1.30 -7.36 8.30
N SER A 321 2.62 -7.35 8.10
CA SER A 321 3.30 -8.35 7.27
C SER A 321 4.72 -8.61 7.76
N ASN A 322 5.22 -9.80 7.45
CA ASN A 322 6.57 -10.21 7.79
C ASN A 322 7.46 -10.18 6.52
N GLN A 323 8.60 -9.48 6.61
CA GLN A 323 9.56 -9.33 5.50
C GLN A 323 10.86 -10.13 5.73
N PHE A 324 10.99 -10.79 6.89
CA PHE A 324 12.15 -11.65 7.19
C PHE A 324 12.20 -12.86 6.23
N PRO A 325 13.38 -13.42 5.94
CA PRO A 325 13.49 -14.63 5.12
C PRO A 325 12.67 -15.81 5.67
N GLU A 326 12.12 -16.65 4.80
CA GLU A 326 11.18 -17.74 5.14
C GLU A 326 11.67 -18.64 6.29
N LYS A 327 12.94 -19.05 6.29
CA LYS A 327 13.52 -19.88 7.36
C LYS A 327 13.63 -19.16 8.71
N VAL A 328 13.71 -17.83 8.73
CA VAL A 328 13.64 -17.03 9.97
C VAL A 328 12.20 -16.98 10.47
N GLN A 329 11.23 -16.92 9.56
CA GLN A 329 9.80 -16.97 9.90
C GLN A 329 9.43 -18.34 10.49
N ALA A 330 9.93 -19.44 9.93
CA ALA A 330 9.64 -20.79 10.42
C ALA A 330 10.21 -21.08 11.83
N ARG A 331 11.22 -20.33 12.27
CA ARG A 331 11.87 -20.52 13.58
C ARG A 331 11.21 -19.74 14.72
N LYS A 332 10.37 -18.74 14.41
CA LYS A 332 9.68 -17.92 15.42
C LYS A 332 8.22 -17.80 15.01
N SER A 333 7.29 -18.22 15.87
CA SER A 333 5.87 -17.91 15.70
C SER A 333 5.66 -16.40 15.85
N ILE A 334 5.89 -15.66 14.77
CA ILE A 334 5.70 -14.21 14.73
C ILE A 334 4.21 -13.95 14.60
N GLU A 335 3.59 -13.64 15.73
CA GLU A 335 2.23 -13.17 15.76
C GLU A 335 2.17 -11.68 15.40
N LEU A 336 1.58 -11.40 14.24
CA LEU A 336 1.36 -10.04 13.78
C LEU A 336 0.25 -9.40 14.61
N PRO A 337 0.46 -8.19 15.13
CA PRO A 337 -0.52 -7.53 16.00
C PRO A 337 -1.79 -7.08 15.28
N LEU A 338 -1.76 -7.02 13.95
CA LEU A 338 -2.70 -6.33 13.08
C LEU A 338 -2.75 -7.03 11.72
N ASP A 339 -3.84 -6.85 10.98
CA ASP A 339 -4.03 -7.36 9.63
C ASP A 339 -4.14 -6.25 8.55
N PHE A 340 -4.37 -6.65 7.30
CA PHE A 340 -4.46 -5.71 6.19
C PHE A 340 -5.71 -4.83 6.20
N GLU A 341 -6.81 -5.23 6.85
CA GLU A 341 -7.98 -4.38 7.03
C GLU A 341 -7.67 -3.28 8.06
N ASP A 342 -6.94 -3.60 9.13
CA ASP A 342 -6.49 -2.58 10.08
C ASP A 342 -5.54 -1.58 9.42
N ALA A 343 -4.66 -2.04 8.53
CA ALA A 343 -3.79 -1.16 7.75
C ALA A 343 -4.59 -0.22 6.84
N ALA A 344 -5.54 -0.76 6.08
CA ALA A 344 -6.46 0.02 5.27
C ALA A 344 -7.24 1.02 6.14
N ALA A 345 -7.61 0.61 7.36
CA ALA A 345 -8.33 1.46 8.29
C ALA A 345 -7.55 2.74 8.65
N ARG A 346 -6.26 2.57 8.97
CA ARG A 346 -5.34 3.68 9.28
C ARG A 346 -5.03 4.56 8.09
N ILE A 347 -4.92 3.98 6.89
CA ILE A 347 -4.62 4.73 5.66
C ILE A 347 -5.79 5.64 5.29
N CYS A 348 -7.03 5.18 5.42
CA CYS A 348 -8.19 5.99 5.10
C CYS A 348 -8.58 6.99 6.20
N ASP A 349 -8.15 6.78 7.45
CA ASP A 349 -8.49 7.63 8.59
C ASP A 349 -8.31 9.15 8.35
N PRO A 350 -7.14 9.66 7.88
CA PRO A 350 -6.98 11.10 7.63
C PRO A 350 -7.91 11.65 6.55
N ILE A 351 -8.41 10.80 5.65
CA ILE A 351 -9.41 11.18 4.65
C ILE A 351 -10.73 11.41 5.38
N TYR A 352 -11.21 10.42 6.13
CA TYR A 352 -12.52 10.47 6.76
C TYR A 352 -12.65 11.54 7.83
N GLU A 353 -11.66 11.65 8.71
CA GLU A 353 -11.59 12.73 9.70
C GLU A 353 -11.45 14.10 9.02
N GLY A 354 -10.98 14.12 7.78
CA GLY A 354 -10.70 15.32 7.03
C GLY A 354 -11.85 15.85 6.17
N ILE A 355 -12.83 15.03 5.76
CA ILE A 355 -13.85 15.41 4.76
C ILE A 355 -14.56 16.71 5.16
N ASP A 356 -15.12 16.73 6.37
CA ASP A 356 -15.89 17.88 6.89
C ASP A 356 -15.09 18.78 7.84
N ALA A 357 -13.84 18.41 8.15
CA ALA A 357 -13.02 19.18 9.07
C ALA A 357 -12.66 20.55 8.48
N GLU A 358 -12.73 21.57 9.33
CA GLU A 358 -12.26 22.91 8.99
C GLU A 358 -10.75 22.92 8.80
N ARG A 359 -10.04 22.18 9.66
CA ARG A 359 -8.57 22.05 9.69
C ARG A 359 -8.14 20.57 9.70
N PRO A 360 -8.23 19.87 8.55
CA PRO A 360 -7.74 18.50 8.42
C PRO A 360 -6.22 18.41 8.70
N TRP A 361 -5.77 17.22 9.12
CA TRP A 361 -4.35 16.96 9.29
C TRP A 361 -3.60 17.06 7.97
N THR A 362 -2.44 17.72 7.98
CA THR A 362 -1.55 17.83 6.81
C THR A 362 -0.14 18.11 7.29
N GLY A 363 0.85 17.62 6.56
CA GLY A 363 2.26 17.75 6.93
C GLY A 363 2.58 17.06 8.25
N VAL A 364 1.98 15.90 8.49
CA VAL A 364 2.19 15.07 9.69
C VAL A 364 2.48 13.62 9.32
N PHE A 365 3.16 12.93 10.23
CA PHE A 365 3.32 11.48 10.21
C PHE A 365 2.35 10.86 11.22
N LEU A 366 1.40 10.06 10.73
CA LEU A 366 0.37 9.43 11.53
C LEU A 366 0.78 7.99 11.84
N LYS A 367 0.71 7.63 13.12
CA LYS A 367 0.86 6.25 13.58
C LYS A 367 -0.15 5.99 14.67
N ASP A 368 -0.86 4.86 14.57
CA ASP A 368 -1.92 4.48 15.51
C ASP A 368 -3.02 5.56 15.60
N TYR A 369 -3.43 6.12 14.44
CA TYR A 369 -4.47 7.17 14.31
C TYR A 369 -4.15 8.53 14.95
N ARG A 370 -2.87 8.81 15.21
CA ARG A 370 -2.43 10.08 15.81
C ARG A 370 -1.12 10.59 15.21
N PRO A 371 -0.87 11.90 15.20
CA PRO A 371 0.43 12.47 14.88
C PRO A 371 1.52 11.95 15.84
N VAL A 372 2.67 11.58 15.29
CA VAL A 372 3.88 11.25 16.04
C VAL A 372 5.09 11.92 15.39
N ASP A 373 6.24 11.90 16.08
CA ASP A 373 7.47 12.46 15.56
C ASP A 373 7.96 11.77 14.29
N TRP A 374 8.55 12.58 13.40
CA TRP A 374 9.02 12.20 12.08
C TRP A 374 10.02 11.05 12.02
#